data_AF-A0A7C5WMU5-F1
#
_entry.id   AF-A0A7C5WMU5-F1
#
_cell.length_a   1.000
_cell.length_b   1.000
_cell.length_c   1.000
_cell.angle_alpha   90.00
_cell.angle_beta   90.00
_cell.angle_gamma   90.00
#
_symmetry.space_group_name_H-M   'P 1'
#
loop_
_entity.id
_entity.type
_entity.pdbx_description
1 polymer ?
#
loop_
_entity_poly.entity_id
_entity_poly.type
_entity_poly.pdbx_seq_one_letter_code
_entity_poly.pdbx_strand_id
1 'polypeptide(L)' 'MSEREESRSIVCIIERDHPVISRKSCVIDVLLWEARRQGKEEELWEIFKPYSQSTDIGELDKAIEEIAKLLRVKVVYKYI' A
#
# COMPACT_ATOMS: atom_id res chain seq x y z
N MET A 1 31.19 -8.78 13.79
CA MET A 1 29.78 -9.00 13.42
C MET A 1 28.91 -8.25 14.40
N SER A 2 28.16 -7.24 13.96
CA SER A 2 26.79 -6.98 14.41
C SER A 2 26.28 -5.64 13.89
N GLU A 3 24.96 -5.61 13.69
CA GLU A 3 24.09 -4.42 13.60
C GLU A 3 24.17 -3.60 12.32
N ARG A 4 23.55 -4.13 11.26
CA ARG A 4 22.82 -3.34 10.25
C ARG A 4 21.87 -4.25 9.46
N GLU A 5 20.98 -4.95 10.16
CA GLU A 5 19.68 -5.25 9.57
C GLU A 5 18.87 -3.95 9.63
N GLU A 6 19.17 -3.03 8.71
CA GLU A 6 18.17 -2.04 8.33
C GLU A 6 16.95 -2.84 7.92
N SER A 7 15.94 -2.88 8.78
CA SER A 7 14.58 -3.23 8.39
C SER A 7 14.32 -2.44 7.12
N ARG A 8 14.28 -3.13 5.98
CA ARG A 8 14.05 -2.59 4.64
C ARG A 8 12.59 -2.14 4.52
N SER A 9 12.14 -1.28 5.43
CA SER A 9 10.84 -0.65 5.37
C SER A 9 10.89 0.35 4.24
N ILE A 10 10.54 -0.10 3.03
CA ILE A 10 10.32 0.77 1.90
C ILE A 10 9.20 1.73 2.31
N VAL A 11 9.48 3.04 2.29
CA VAL A 11 8.53 4.08 2.64
C VAL A 11 7.86 4.53 1.34
N CYS A 12 6.54 4.34 1.24
CA CYS A 12 5.73 4.86 0.16
C CYS A 12 5.20 6.25 0.57
N ILE A 13 5.71 7.31 -0.07
CA ILE A 13 5.27 8.69 0.15
C ILE A 13 4.44 9.09 -1.06
N ILE A 14 3.19 9.48 -0.83
CA ILE A 14 2.28 9.94 -1.89
C ILE A 14 1.81 11.36 -1.57
N GLU A 15 2.12 12.27 -2.48
CA GLU A 15 1.76 13.69 -2.44
C GLU A 15 0.33 13.90 -2.98
N ARG A 16 -0.45 14.81 -2.38
CA ARG A 16 -1.90 14.99 -2.65
C ARG A 16 -2.20 16.33 -3.34
N ASP A 17 -2.94 16.28 -4.45
CA ASP A 17 -3.41 17.42 -5.27
C ASP A 17 -4.63 17.06 -6.19
N HIS A 18 -5.31 15.91 -5.98
CA HIS A 18 -6.47 15.45 -6.79
C HIS A 18 -7.53 14.75 -5.93
N PRO A 19 -8.76 14.51 -6.46
CA PRO A 19 -9.81 13.76 -5.76
C PRO A 19 -9.29 12.44 -5.17
N VAL A 20 -9.55 12.27 -3.87
CA VAL A 20 -8.96 11.27 -2.97
C VAL A 20 -9.03 9.84 -3.51
N ILE A 21 -10.10 9.48 -4.21
CA ILE A 21 -10.35 8.13 -4.74
C ILE A 21 -9.38 7.79 -5.90
N SER A 22 -9.16 8.72 -6.84
CA SER A 22 -8.31 8.50 -8.01
C SER A 22 -6.82 8.36 -7.67
N ARG A 23 -6.37 8.85 -6.50
CA ARG A 23 -4.97 8.67 -6.05
C ARG A 23 -4.80 7.48 -5.10
N LYS A 24 -5.85 7.00 -4.44
CA LYS A 24 -5.80 5.77 -3.64
C LYS A 24 -5.63 4.52 -4.50
N SER A 25 -6.22 4.50 -5.70
CA SER A 25 -5.90 3.48 -6.71
C SER A 25 -4.41 3.48 -7.07
N CYS A 26 -3.77 4.66 -7.17
CA CYS A 26 -2.32 4.74 -7.40
C CYS A 26 -1.49 4.20 -6.22
N VAL A 27 -1.98 4.31 -4.97
CA VAL A 27 -1.34 3.66 -3.81
C VAL A 27 -1.33 2.15 -4.02
N ILE A 28 -2.46 1.58 -4.44
CA ILE A 28 -2.62 0.15 -4.69
C ILE A 28 -1.70 -0.30 -5.83
N ASP A 29 -1.53 0.49 -6.90
CA ASP A 29 -0.59 0.16 -7.98
C ASP A 29 0.87 0.07 -7.48
N VAL A 30 1.29 0.97 -6.59
CA VAL A 30 2.63 0.94 -5.98
C VAL A 30 2.78 -0.26 -5.04
N LEU A 31 1.76 -0.55 -4.24
CA LEU A 31 1.74 -1.73 -3.38
C LEU A 31 1.76 -3.02 -4.20
N LEU A 32 1.06 -3.06 -5.33
CA LEU A 32 1.08 -4.19 -6.27
C LEU A 32 2.48 -4.38 -6.82
N TRP A 33 3.15 -3.32 -7.27
CA TRP A 33 4.55 -3.38 -7.71
C TRP A 33 5.48 -3.97 -6.64
N GLU A 34 5.32 -3.55 -5.38
CA GLU A 34 6.12 -4.07 -4.28
C GLU A 34 5.78 -5.54 -3.96
N ALA A 35 4.50 -5.92 -4.02
CA ALA A 35 4.09 -7.31 -3.89
C ALA A 35 4.70 -8.19 -4.97
N ARG A 36 4.78 -7.73 -6.24
CA ARG A 36 5.47 -8.45 -7.32
C ARG A 36 6.93 -8.71 -6.97
N ARG A 37 7.62 -7.69 -6.45
CA ARG A 37 9.04 -7.81 -6.06
C ARG A 37 9.26 -8.80 -4.92
N GLN A 38 8.29 -8.93 -4.02
CA GLN A 38 8.34 -9.84 -2.88
C GLN A 38 7.73 -11.22 -3.18
N GLY A 39 7.10 -11.43 -4.35
CA GLY A 39 6.38 -12.67 -4.69
C GLY A 39 5.09 -12.87 -3.90
N LYS A 40 4.40 -11.79 -3.51
CA LYS A 40 3.19 -11.77 -2.66
C LYS A 40 1.94 -11.25 -3.36
N GLU A 41 1.88 -11.40 -4.69
CA GLU A 41 0.78 -10.86 -5.49
C GLU A 41 -0.57 -11.50 -5.14
N GLU A 42 -0.57 -12.80 -4.85
CA GLU A 42 -1.78 -13.55 -4.50
C GLU A 42 -2.30 -13.14 -3.12
N GLU A 43 -1.44 -13.00 -2.11
CA GLU A 43 -1.84 -12.53 -0.78
C GLU A 43 -2.34 -11.09 -0.80
N LEU A 44 -1.71 -10.22 -1.60
CA LEU A 44 -2.23 -8.87 -1.82
C LEU A 44 -3.62 -8.91 -2.45
N TRP A 45 -3.81 -9.74 -3.48
CA TRP A 45 -5.09 -9.87 -4.16
C TRP A 45 -6.19 -10.36 -3.23
N GLU A 46 -5.93 -11.34 -2.38
CA GLU A 46 -6.92 -11.83 -1.41
C GLU A 46 -7.32 -10.75 -0.38
N ILE A 47 -6.39 -9.87 0.01
CA ILE A 47 -6.71 -8.71 0.86
C ILE A 47 -7.51 -7.67 0.07
N PHE A 48 -7.16 -7.38 -1.18
CA PHE A 48 -7.77 -6.31 -1.97
C PHE A 48 -9.13 -6.68 -2.57
N LYS A 49 -9.34 -7.95 -2.91
CA LYS A 49 -10.52 -8.48 -3.62
C LYS A 49 -11.87 -8.05 -3.03
N PRO A 50 -12.10 -8.07 -1.69
CA PRO A 50 -13.34 -7.56 -1.09
C PRO A 50 -13.60 -6.07 -1.38
N TYR A 51 -12.55 -5.31 -1.63
CA TYR A 51 -12.59 -3.85 -1.82
C TYR A 51 -12.50 -3.44 -3.29
N SER A 52 -12.33 -4.40 -4.22
CA SER A 52 -12.10 -4.14 -5.65
C SER A 52 -13.23 -3.37 -6.36
N GLN A 53 -14.45 -3.41 -5.80
CA GLN A 53 -15.62 -2.67 -6.30
C GLN A 53 -16.10 -1.62 -5.29
N SER A 54 -15.39 -1.42 -4.19
CA SER A 54 -15.79 -0.46 -3.17
C SER A 54 -15.57 0.97 -3.66
N THR A 55 -16.58 1.81 -3.45
CA THR A 55 -16.50 3.26 -3.62
C THR A 55 -16.29 3.98 -2.28
N ASP A 56 -16.25 3.23 -1.17
CA ASP A 56 -16.01 3.74 0.17
C ASP A 56 -14.52 3.98 0.42
N ILE A 57 -14.21 5.22 0.78
CA ILE A 57 -12.84 5.69 0.98
C ILE A 57 -12.18 5.02 2.21
N GLY A 58 -12.95 4.74 3.26
CA GLY A 58 -12.47 4.11 4.48
C GLY A 58 -12.23 2.62 4.31
N GLU A 59 -13.03 1.94 3.49
CA GLU A 59 -12.77 0.55 3.11
C GLU A 59 -11.44 0.40 2.33
N LEU A 60 -11.18 1.31 1.39
CA LEU A 60 -9.89 1.36 0.68
C LEU A 60 -8.71 1.67 1.60
N ASP A 61 -8.89 2.50 2.64
CA ASP A 61 -7.82 2.74 3.63
C ASP A 61 -7.46 1.47 4.41
N LYS A 62 -8.48 0.68 4.81
CA LYS A 62 -8.26 -0.60 5.50
C LYS A 62 -7.46 -1.56 4.61
N ALA A 63 -7.84 -1.67 3.34
CA ALA A 63 -7.12 -2.50 2.37
C ALA A 63 -5.64 -2.07 2.25
N ILE A 64 -5.40 -0.76 2.10
CA ILE A 64 -4.05 -0.19 2.01
C ILE A 64 -3.24 -0.50 3.27
N GLU A 65 -3.82 -0.34 4.47
CA GLU A 65 -3.13 -0.64 5.73
C GLU A 65 -2.78 -2.13 5.88
N GLU A 66 -3.69 -3.03 5.54
CA GLU A 66 -3.45 -4.47 5.61
C GLU A 66 -2.38 -4.92 4.62
N ILE A 67 -2.42 -4.43 3.38
CA ILE A 67 -1.40 -4.70 2.37
C ILE A 67 -0.04 -4.11 2.80
N ALA A 68 -0.03 -2.90 3.38
CA ALA A 68 1.20 -2.29 3.88
C ALA A 68 1.85 -3.14 4.99
N LYS A 69 1.04 -3.69 5.90
CA LYS A 69 1.51 -4.64 6.94
C LYS A 69 2.06 -5.93 6.31
N LEU A 70 1.36 -6.52 5.34
CA LEU A 70 1.82 -7.72 4.61
C LEU A 70 3.20 -7.51 3.96
N LEU A 71 3.40 -6.35 3.34
CA LEU A 71 4.63 -6.01 2.61
C LEU A 71 5.71 -5.39 3.50
N ARG A 72 5.42 -5.15 4.79
CA ARG A 72 6.30 -4.46 5.76
C ARG A 72 6.74 -3.07 5.29
N VAL A 73 5.86 -2.36 4.61
CA VAL A 73 6.08 -1.01 4.08
C VAL A 73 5.31 0.03 4.90
N LYS A 74 5.80 1.27 4.88
CA LYS A 74 5.13 2.39 5.55
C LYS A 74 4.49 3.28 4.49
N VAL A 75 3.17 3.44 4.53
CA VAL A 75 2.45 4.40 3.69
C VAL A 75 2.31 5.72 4.46
N VAL A 76 2.76 6.83 3.87
CA VAL A 76 2.65 8.16 4.47
C VAL A 76 1.91 9.07 3.50
N TYR A 77 0.79 9.62 3.97
CA TYR A 77 0.04 10.66 3.26
C TYR A 77 0.55 12.04 3.69
N LYS A 78 0.99 12.85 2.72
CA LYS A 78 1.27 14.27 2.96
C LYS A 78 0.19 15.12 2.29
N TYR A 79 -0.35 16.05 3.06
CA TYR A 79 -1.13 17.18 2.55
C TYR A 79 -0.13 18.30 2.27
N ILE A 80 -0.10 18.79 1.03
CA ILE A 80 0.70 19.94 0.62
C ILE A 80 -0.25 21.10 0.40
#